data_AF-A0A0C9STU9-F1
#
_entry.id   AF-A0A0C9STU9-F1
#
_cell.length_a   1.000
_cell.length_b   1.000
_cell.length_c   1.000
_cell.angle_alpha   90.00
_cell.angle_beta   90.00
_cell.angle_gamma   90.00
#
_symmetry.space_group_name_H-M   'P 1'
#
loop_
_entity.id
_entity.type
_entity.pdbx_description
1 polymer ?
#
loop_
_entity_poly.entity_id
_entity_poly.type
_entity_poly.pdbx_seq_one_letter_code
_entity_poly.pdbx_strand_id
1 'polypeptide(L)'
;MVNWKDPEVEARLGVILTELVFFVVGLYGWEYFRSFQVEWALIRFRLSFRWPLIPYVVGRLSLLASVIIFITVSDSGFVWRSLWPNCQRRQFAGNVAVGCASTNLMIRTWLIWRDSRFVLCLLSLVSVVHWTILMIGWHPSLIDAYMTSGGCDVTYVDTPKALTVYLYTMFYDMLVLVLTTIGLSRKRSSCTLWRRLYRQGIAYFAVTFLANIMPLV
;
A
#
# COMPACT_ATOMS: atom_id res chain seq x y z
N MET A 1 -31.22 3.10 -11.77
CA MET A 1 -29.78 3.29 -11.50
C MET A 1 -29.65 3.80 -10.08
N VAL A 2 -28.80 3.19 -9.25
CA VAL A 2 -28.59 3.65 -7.86
C VAL A 2 -27.96 5.04 -7.91
N ASN A 3 -28.49 5.99 -7.13
CA ASN A 3 -27.89 7.31 -7.03
C ASN A 3 -26.73 7.24 -6.03
N TRP A 4 -25.51 7.11 -6.53
CA TRP A 4 -24.30 7.02 -5.71
C TRP A 4 -23.95 8.31 -4.96
N LYS A 5 -24.65 9.42 -5.24
CA LYS A 5 -24.54 10.70 -4.53
C LYS A 5 -25.64 10.90 -3.48
N ASP A 6 -26.43 9.87 -3.20
CA ASP A 6 -27.42 9.92 -2.14
C ASP A 6 -26.70 9.87 -0.77
N PRO A 7 -26.90 10.88 0.11
CA PRO A 7 -26.24 10.92 1.41
C PRO A 7 -26.56 9.70 2.30
N GLU A 8 -27.70 9.04 2.10
CA GLU A 8 -28.01 7.81 2.86
C GLU A 8 -27.14 6.63 2.41
N VAL A 9 -26.86 6.53 1.11
CA VAL A 9 -25.99 5.49 0.54
C VAL A 9 -24.55 5.72 0.98
N GLU A 10 -24.09 6.96 0.93
CA GLU A 10 -22.75 7.37 1.38
C GLU A 10 -22.52 7.06 2.86
N ALA A 11 -23.48 7.42 3.73
CA ALA A 11 -23.38 7.13 5.15
C ALA A 11 -23.33 5.63 5.44
N ARG A 12 -24.16 4.82 4.76
CA ARG A 12 -24.12 3.34 4.88
C ARG A 12 -22.78 2.77 4.44
N LEU A 13 -22.23 3.25 3.33
CA LEU A 13 -20.91 2.83 2.84
C LEU A 13 -19.79 3.22 3.82
N GLY A 14 -19.85 4.40 4.43
CA GLY A 14 -18.90 4.85 5.45
C GLY A 14 -18.87 3.95 6.69
N VAL A 15 -20.05 3.50 7.16
CA VAL A 15 -20.14 2.53 8.27
C VAL A 15 -19.56 1.18 7.87
N ILE A 16 -19.93 0.64 6.70
CA ILE A 16 -19.40 -0.63 6.20
C ILE A 16 -17.87 -0.57 6.05
N LEU A 17 -17.34 0.54 5.54
CA LEU A 17 -15.91 0.76 5.41
C LEU A 17 -15.22 0.76 6.77
N THR A 18 -15.81 1.41 7.77
CA THR A 18 -15.26 1.48 9.13
C THR A 18 -15.18 0.09 9.78
N GLU A 19 -16.26 -0.70 9.67
CA GLU A 19 -16.29 -2.09 10.15
C GLU A 19 -15.25 -2.97 9.43
N LEU A 20 -15.15 -2.84 8.11
CA LEU A 20 -14.15 -3.55 7.31
C LEU A 20 -12.72 -3.18 7.73
N VAL A 21 -12.46 -1.89 7.97
CA VAL A 21 -11.16 -1.43 8.46
C VAL A 21 -10.88 -2.06 9.81
N PHE A 22 -11.79 -2.03 10.78
CA PHE A 22 -11.60 -2.68 12.07
C PHE A 22 -11.27 -4.18 11.95
N PHE A 23 -11.95 -4.89 11.05
CA PHE A 23 -11.66 -6.29 10.77
C PHE A 23 -10.23 -6.50 10.21
N VAL A 24 -9.84 -5.71 9.21
CA VAL A 24 -8.49 -5.76 8.61
C VAL A 24 -7.43 -5.40 9.65
N VAL A 25 -7.71 -4.46 10.54
CA VAL A 25 -6.82 -4.07 11.64
C VAL A 25 -6.65 -5.20 12.64
N GLY A 26 -7.72 -5.92 12.99
CA GLY A 26 -7.64 -7.10 13.85
C GLY A 26 -6.73 -8.18 13.26
N LEU A 27 -6.91 -8.49 11.97
CA LEU A 27 -6.05 -9.44 11.25
C LEU A 27 -4.59 -8.98 11.18
N TYR A 28 -4.37 -7.70 10.84
CA TYR A 28 -3.02 -7.15 10.73
C TYR A 28 -2.32 -7.07 12.08
N GLY A 29 -3.04 -6.67 13.13
CA GLY A 29 -2.57 -6.62 14.50
C GLY A 29 -2.15 -8.01 14.98
N TRP A 30 -2.95 -9.04 14.70
CA TRP A 30 -2.61 -10.42 15.02
C TRP A 30 -1.28 -10.86 14.37
N GLU A 31 -1.10 -10.59 13.08
CA GLU A 31 0.16 -10.87 12.37
C GLU A 31 1.34 -10.03 12.90
N TYR A 32 1.08 -8.81 13.36
CA TYR A 32 2.08 -7.95 13.99
C TYR A 32 2.57 -8.52 15.32
N PHE A 33 1.67 -8.92 16.22
CA PHE A 33 2.03 -9.53 17.50
C PHE A 33 2.83 -10.82 17.32
N ARG A 34 2.45 -11.65 16.34
CA ARG A 34 3.17 -12.89 16.02
C ARG A 34 4.58 -12.63 15.46
N SER A 35 4.74 -11.57 14.67
CA SER A 35 6.01 -11.22 14.01
C SER A 35 6.90 -10.27 14.82
N PHE A 36 6.41 -9.77 15.97
CA PHE A 36 7.04 -8.68 16.72
C PHE A 36 8.48 -8.99 17.15
N GLN A 37 8.78 -10.23 17.52
CA GLN A 37 10.12 -10.64 17.97
C GLN A 37 11.18 -10.46 16.88
N VAL A 38 10.84 -10.77 15.63
CA VAL A 38 11.75 -10.67 14.48
C VAL A 38 12.00 -9.19 14.13
N GLU A 39 10.96 -8.38 14.23
CA GLU A 39 11.01 -6.96 13.88
C GLU A 39 11.75 -6.14 14.91
N TRP A 40 11.52 -6.42 16.19
CA TRP A 40 12.28 -5.82 17.28
C TRP A 40 13.76 -6.16 17.17
N ALA A 41 14.10 -7.37 16.74
CA ALA A 41 15.48 -7.77 16.47
C ALA A 41 16.09 -7.04 15.24
N LEU A 42 15.28 -6.74 14.21
CA LEU A 42 15.66 -5.93 13.05
C LEU A 42 15.96 -4.48 13.42
N ILE A 43 15.03 -3.85 14.15
CA ILE A 43 15.11 -2.44 14.58
C ILE A 43 16.30 -2.24 15.52
N ARG A 44 16.57 -3.22 16.39
CA ARG A 44 17.72 -3.22 17.30
C ARG A 44 19.03 -3.61 16.60
N PHE A 45 19.06 -3.67 15.27
CA PHE A 45 20.21 -4.03 14.44
C PHE A 45 20.89 -5.35 14.84
N ARG A 46 20.16 -6.27 15.47
CA ARG A 46 20.69 -7.61 15.82
C ARG A 46 20.73 -8.56 14.62
N LEU A 47 20.10 -8.18 13.51
CA LEU A 47 20.24 -8.86 12.22
C LEU A 47 21.13 -8.05 11.27
N SER A 48 21.91 -8.73 10.44
CA SER A 48 22.75 -8.11 9.41
C SER A 48 21.92 -7.15 8.55
N PHE A 49 22.29 -5.87 8.52
CA PHE A 49 21.59 -4.86 7.75
C PHE A 49 21.61 -5.21 6.26
N ARG A 50 20.43 -5.27 5.65
CA ARG A 50 20.27 -5.48 4.20
C ARG A 50 19.37 -4.38 3.67
N TRP A 51 19.87 -3.57 2.73
CA TRP A 51 19.12 -2.48 2.09
C TRP A 51 17.69 -2.85 1.62
N PRO A 52 17.44 -4.06 1.07
CA PRO A 52 16.08 -4.53 0.74
C PRO A 52 15.05 -4.49 1.87
N LEU A 53 15.52 -4.51 3.12
CA LEU A 53 14.68 -4.66 4.30
C LEU A 53 14.09 -3.33 4.79
N ILE A 54 14.64 -2.20 4.34
CA ILE A 54 14.20 -0.86 4.70
C ILE A 54 12.75 -0.60 4.26
N PRO A 55 12.39 -0.71 2.96
CA PRO A 55 11.01 -0.47 2.53
C PRO A 55 10.02 -1.47 3.12
N TYR A 56 10.46 -2.68 3.46
CA TYR A 56 9.62 -3.64 4.17
C TYR A 56 9.24 -3.13 5.58
N VAL A 57 10.21 -2.69 6.38
CA VAL A 57 9.96 -2.16 7.73
C VAL A 57 9.19 -0.84 7.67
N VAL A 58 9.58 0.07 6.78
CA VAL A 58 8.92 1.37 6.62
C VAL A 58 7.47 1.20 6.15
N GLY A 59 7.20 0.29 5.21
CA GLY A 59 5.84 -0.04 4.77
C GLY A 59 4.98 -0.62 5.90
N ARG A 60 5.55 -1.54 6.69
CA ARG A 60 4.86 -2.15 7.85
C ARG A 60 4.51 -1.11 8.92
N LEU A 61 5.46 -0.25 9.28
CA LEU A 61 5.26 0.79 10.28
C LEU A 61 4.31 1.88 9.78
N SER A 62 4.37 2.26 8.50
CA SER A 62 3.45 3.25 7.92
C SER A 62 2.02 2.73 7.84
N LEU A 63 1.80 1.46 7.50
CA LEU A 63 0.48 0.82 7.59
C LEU A 63 -0.06 0.85 9.02
N LEU A 64 0.75 0.42 9.99
CA LEU A 64 0.35 0.41 11.40
C LEU A 64 0.05 1.83 11.91
N ALA A 65 0.86 2.83 11.52
CA ALA A 65 0.60 4.23 11.84
C ALA A 65 -0.71 4.73 11.21
N SER A 66 -0.98 4.40 9.94
CA SER A 66 -2.20 4.81 9.24
C SER A 66 -3.47 4.26 9.90
N VAL A 67 -3.39 3.03 10.38
CA VAL A 67 -4.45 2.31 11.09
C VAL A 67 -4.69 2.90 12.49
N ILE A 68 -3.63 3.17 13.25
CA ILE A 68 -3.78 3.79 14.58
C ILE A 68 -4.44 5.17 14.43
N ILE A 69 -3.99 5.96 13.45
CA ILE A 69 -4.57 7.28 13.15
C ILE A 69 -6.02 7.14 12.66
N PHE A 70 -6.39 6.02 12.03
CA PHE A 70 -7.77 5.73 11.67
C PHE A 70 -8.65 5.60 12.92
N ILE A 71 -8.29 4.69 13.83
CA ILE A 71 -9.05 4.41 15.06
C ILE A 71 -9.15 5.65 15.96
N THR A 72 -8.05 6.39 16.15
CA THR A 72 -8.05 7.57 17.05
C THR A 72 -8.94 8.72 16.57
N VAL A 73 -9.29 8.76 15.30
CA VAL A 73 -10.16 9.80 14.74
C VAL A 73 -11.61 9.36 14.72
N SER A 74 -11.88 8.05 14.67
CA SER A 74 -13.24 7.49 14.70
C SER A 74 -13.85 7.46 16.10
N ASP A 75 -13.04 7.45 17.16
CA ASP A 75 -13.52 7.51 18.55
C ASP A 75 -13.77 8.97 18.97
N SER A 76 -15.03 9.39 18.92
CA SER A 76 -15.53 10.76 19.10
C SER A 76 -15.34 11.39 20.49
N GLY A 77 -14.49 10.82 21.35
CA GLY A 77 -14.27 11.28 22.73
C GLY A 77 -12.92 11.95 23.02
N PHE A 78 -11.90 11.79 22.18
CA PHE A 78 -10.52 12.15 22.57
C PHE A 78 -9.88 13.24 21.69
N VAL A 79 -9.98 14.48 22.19
CA VAL A 79 -9.03 15.60 21.99
C VAL A 79 -8.99 16.26 20.59
N TRP A 80 -9.80 17.33 20.52
CA TRP A 80 -9.82 18.43 19.56
C TRP A 80 -8.53 19.30 19.52
N ARG A 81 -7.34 18.75 19.21
CA ARG A 81 -6.13 19.60 19.24
C ARG A 81 -5.17 19.55 18.05
N SER A 82 -5.53 18.96 16.90
CA SER A 82 -4.90 19.30 15.60
C SER A 82 -5.57 18.53 14.46
N LEU A 83 -6.79 18.94 14.07
CA LEU A 83 -7.64 18.15 13.17
C LEU A 83 -7.10 18.04 11.72
N TRP A 84 -6.70 19.14 11.08
CA TRP A 84 -6.19 19.10 9.69
C TRP A 84 -4.87 18.31 9.49
N PRO A 85 -3.84 18.47 10.35
CA PRO A 85 -2.59 17.73 10.19
C PRO A 85 -2.72 16.21 10.38
N ASN A 86 -3.69 15.74 11.17
CA ASN A 86 -3.91 14.29 11.37
C ASN A 86 -4.51 13.63 10.12
N CYS A 87 -5.47 14.27 9.44
CA CYS A 87 -5.96 13.83 8.13
C CYS A 87 -4.83 13.72 7.11
N GLN A 88 -4.03 14.78 6.99
CA GLN A 88 -2.92 14.80 6.05
C GLN A 88 -1.88 13.73 6.38
N ARG A 89 -1.58 13.52 7.66
CA ARG A 89 -0.68 12.44 8.10
C ARG A 89 -1.22 11.05 7.79
N ARG A 90 -2.55 10.85 7.89
CA ARG A 90 -3.17 9.57 7.50
C ARG A 90 -2.99 9.31 6.01
N GLN A 91 -3.34 10.29 5.17
CA GLN A 91 -3.20 10.16 3.72
C GLN A 91 -1.74 9.96 3.31
N PHE A 92 -0.81 10.68 3.95
CA PHE A 92 0.62 10.48 3.74
C PHE A 92 1.06 9.07 4.11
N ALA A 93 0.73 8.60 5.32
CA ALA A 93 1.11 7.27 5.78
C ALA A 93 0.54 6.17 4.88
N GLY A 94 -0.70 6.33 4.39
CA GLY A 94 -1.32 5.43 3.42
C GLY A 94 -0.57 5.40 2.07
N ASN A 95 -0.27 6.56 1.49
CA ASN A 95 0.47 6.63 0.22
C ASN A 95 1.90 6.07 0.35
N VAL A 96 2.58 6.35 1.47
CA VAL A 96 3.90 5.78 1.78
C VAL A 96 3.82 4.27 1.92
N ALA A 97 2.79 3.75 2.61
CA ALA A 97 2.56 2.32 2.74
C ALA A 97 2.39 1.63 1.38
N VAL A 98 1.60 2.21 0.47
CA VAL A 98 1.41 1.73 -0.90
C VAL A 98 2.75 1.74 -1.65
N GLY A 99 3.46 2.87 -1.65
CA GLY A 99 4.76 2.98 -2.33
C GLY A 99 5.80 2.00 -1.79
N CYS A 100 5.82 1.76 -0.47
CA CYS A 100 6.67 0.76 0.15
C CYS A 100 6.29 -0.67 -0.24
N ALA A 101 5.00 -0.99 -0.33
CA ALA A 101 4.53 -2.31 -0.76
C ALA A 101 4.97 -2.61 -2.19
N SER A 102 4.75 -1.66 -3.13
CA SER A 102 5.16 -1.80 -4.52
C SER A 102 6.69 -1.80 -4.68
N THR A 103 7.42 -1.08 -3.84
CA THR A 103 8.90 -1.12 -3.81
C THR A 103 9.41 -2.47 -3.31
N ASN A 104 8.78 -3.08 -2.32
CA ASN A 104 9.14 -4.42 -1.84
C ASN A 104 8.99 -5.47 -2.94
N LEU A 105 7.94 -5.33 -3.76
CA LEU A 105 7.75 -6.13 -4.97
C LEU A 105 8.90 -5.92 -5.96
N MET A 106 9.19 -4.66 -6.27
CA MET A 106 10.23 -4.25 -7.21
C MET A 106 11.61 -4.79 -6.83
N ILE A 107 11.98 -4.75 -5.55
CA ILE A 107 13.28 -5.24 -5.07
C ILE A 107 13.44 -6.74 -5.32
N ARG A 108 12.37 -7.52 -5.15
CA ARG A 108 12.40 -8.95 -5.47
C ARG A 108 12.70 -9.17 -6.95
N THR A 109 12.07 -8.38 -7.83
CA THR A 109 12.31 -8.42 -9.27
C THR A 109 13.73 -7.98 -9.62
N TRP A 110 14.22 -6.92 -8.97
CA TRP A 110 15.59 -6.40 -9.12
C TRP A 110 16.61 -7.52 -8.85
N LEU A 111 16.47 -8.23 -7.73
CA LEU A 111 17.37 -9.32 -7.36
C LEU A 111 17.37 -10.47 -8.40
N ILE A 112 16.22 -10.78 -9.00
CA ILE A 112 16.11 -11.83 -10.04
C ILE A 112 16.82 -11.41 -11.32
N TRP A 113 16.66 -10.15 -11.73
CA TRP A 113 17.20 -9.57 -12.97
C TRP A 113 18.54 -8.85 -12.80
N ARG A 114 19.31 -9.19 -11.76
CA ARG A 114 20.60 -8.56 -11.45
C ARG A 114 21.60 -8.60 -12.62
N ASP A 115 21.46 -9.56 -13.52
CA ASP A 115 22.37 -9.79 -14.64
C ASP A 115 22.09 -8.87 -15.85
N SER A 116 20.90 -8.27 -15.95
CA SER A 116 20.49 -7.45 -17.10
C SER A 116 20.31 -5.97 -16.73
N ARG A 117 21.31 -5.14 -17.02
CA ARG A 117 21.29 -3.70 -16.70
C ARG A 117 20.11 -2.94 -17.31
N PHE A 118 19.62 -3.36 -18.47
CA PHE A 118 18.47 -2.73 -19.13
C PHE A 118 17.19 -2.82 -18.29
N VAL A 119 16.88 -4.02 -17.79
CA VAL A 119 15.70 -4.24 -16.93
C VAL A 119 15.85 -3.46 -15.63
N LEU A 120 17.05 -3.43 -15.04
CA LEU A 120 17.32 -2.66 -13.83
C LEU A 120 17.10 -1.16 -14.02
N CYS A 121 17.58 -0.61 -15.13
CA CYS A 121 17.37 0.79 -15.48
C CYS A 121 15.88 1.10 -15.66
N LEU A 122 15.14 0.23 -16.36
CA LEU A 122 13.70 0.37 -16.53
C LEU A 122 12.95 0.35 -15.18
N LEU A 123 13.19 -0.64 -14.31
CA LEU A 123 12.52 -0.70 -13.00
C LEU A 123 12.88 0.52 -12.13
N SER A 124 14.14 0.97 -12.15
CA SER A 124 14.57 2.16 -11.41
C SER A 124 13.86 3.41 -11.91
N LEU A 125 13.67 3.58 -13.22
CA LEU A 125 13.00 4.75 -13.77
C LEU A 125 11.53 4.76 -13.40
N VAL A 126 10.83 3.64 -13.62
CA VAL A 126 9.38 3.56 -13.35
C VAL A 126 9.08 3.67 -11.85
N SER A 127 9.96 3.17 -10.98
CA SER A 127 9.81 3.34 -9.52
C SER A 127 10.01 4.78 -9.05
N VAL A 128 10.98 5.52 -9.60
CA VAL A 128 11.12 6.95 -9.31
C VAL A 128 9.86 7.69 -9.71
N VAL A 129 9.34 7.45 -10.91
CA VAL A 129 8.08 8.05 -11.37
C VAL A 129 6.93 7.69 -10.43
N HIS A 130 6.81 6.42 -10.02
CA HIS A 130 5.77 5.98 -9.08
C HIS A 130 5.81 6.74 -7.75
N TRP A 131 6.99 6.87 -7.14
CA TRP A 131 7.15 7.65 -5.91
C TRP A 131 6.82 9.13 -6.11
N THR A 132 7.19 9.74 -7.24
CA THR A 132 6.82 11.14 -7.51
C THR A 132 5.30 11.32 -7.61
N ILE A 133 4.59 10.40 -8.27
CA ILE A 133 3.14 10.46 -8.42
C ILE A 133 2.44 10.32 -7.06
N LEU A 134 2.89 9.39 -6.21
CA LEU A 134 2.34 9.22 -4.86
C LEU A 134 2.59 10.43 -3.95
N MET A 135 3.78 11.03 -4.02
CA MET A 135 4.13 12.21 -3.23
C MET A 135 3.35 13.45 -3.69
N ILE A 136 3.08 13.58 -4.98
CA ILE A 136 2.22 14.63 -5.52
C ILE A 136 0.77 14.38 -5.10
N GLY A 137 0.28 13.13 -5.18
CA GLY A 137 -1.09 12.75 -4.83
C GLY A 137 -1.52 13.06 -3.39
N TRP A 138 -0.57 13.15 -2.45
CA TRP A 138 -0.84 13.59 -1.07
C TRP A 138 -1.07 15.10 -0.94
N HIS A 139 -0.58 15.91 -1.88
CA HIS A 139 -0.57 17.36 -1.72
C HIS A 139 -2.00 17.91 -1.58
N PRO A 140 -2.28 18.78 -0.58
CA PRO A 140 -3.63 19.28 -0.27
C PRO A 140 -4.31 20.05 -1.42
N SER A 141 -3.61 20.35 -2.50
CA SER A 141 -4.19 20.92 -3.72
C SER A 141 -4.99 19.91 -4.57
N LEU A 142 -5.00 18.62 -4.22
CA LEU A 142 -5.61 17.53 -5.00
C LEU A 142 -6.79 16.86 -4.27
N ILE A 143 -6.86 17.06 -2.96
CA ILE A 143 -7.85 16.46 -2.06
C ILE A 143 -8.25 17.57 -1.11
N ASP A 144 -9.40 18.21 -1.35
CA ASP A 144 -10.03 19.01 -0.30
C ASP A 144 -10.76 18.02 0.61
N ALA A 145 -10.50 18.12 1.91
CA ALA A 145 -11.21 17.37 2.93
C ALA A 145 -11.86 18.39 3.86
N TYR A 146 -13.14 18.26 4.16
CA TYR A 146 -13.77 19.01 5.24
C TYR A 146 -13.94 18.09 6.46
N MET A 147 -13.87 18.69 7.63
CA MET A 147 -14.15 17.99 8.88
C MET A 147 -15.66 17.99 9.12
N THR A 148 -16.25 16.81 9.16
CA THR A 148 -17.62 16.63 9.70
C THR A 148 -17.51 16.22 11.17
N SER A 149 -18.60 16.38 11.93
CA SER A 149 -18.70 16.12 13.38
C SER A 149 -18.48 14.66 13.84
N GLY A 150 -17.78 13.84 13.05
CA GLY A 150 -17.44 12.45 13.34
C GLY A 150 -16.22 11.88 12.61
N GLY A 151 -15.44 12.69 11.87
CA GLY A 151 -14.24 12.17 11.21
C GLY A 151 -13.61 13.06 10.13
N CYS A 152 -12.55 12.51 9.53
CA CYS A 152 -11.86 13.06 8.37
C CYS A 152 -12.57 12.56 7.11
N ASP A 153 -13.45 13.37 6.53
CA ASP A 153 -14.15 13.00 5.30
C ASP A 153 -13.51 13.67 4.09
N VAL A 154 -13.49 12.97 2.95
CA VAL A 154 -12.86 13.48 1.73
C VAL A 154 -13.90 14.20 0.89
N THR A 155 -13.67 15.51 0.80
CA THR A 155 -14.54 16.55 0.28
C THR A 155 -14.94 16.47 -1.15
N TYR A 156 -13.83 16.44 -1.87
CA TYR A 156 -13.66 16.76 -3.24
C TYR A 156 -12.35 16.09 -3.59
N VAL A 157 -12.47 15.10 -4.45
CA VAL A 157 -11.35 14.48 -5.11
C VAL A 157 -11.43 14.94 -6.54
N ASP A 158 -10.32 15.44 -7.07
CA ASP A 158 -10.14 15.54 -8.51
C ASP A 158 -10.14 14.11 -9.09
N THR A 159 -11.33 13.59 -9.38
CA THR A 159 -11.58 12.25 -9.94
C THR A 159 -10.63 11.87 -11.08
N PRO A 160 -10.31 12.72 -12.08
CA PRO A 160 -9.37 12.32 -13.14
C PRO A 160 -7.94 12.12 -12.62
N LYS A 161 -7.50 12.91 -11.64
CA LYS A 161 -6.14 12.83 -11.10
C LYS A 161 -6.00 11.65 -10.15
N ALA A 162 -6.99 11.42 -9.28
CA ALA A 162 -7.02 10.23 -8.44
C ALA A 162 -7.06 8.95 -9.28
N LEU A 163 -7.92 8.89 -10.30
CA LEU A 163 -7.97 7.77 -11.24
C LEU A 163 -6.61 7.54 -11.92
N THR A 164 -5.91 8.62 -12.29
CA THR A 164 -4.58 8.52 -12.89
C THR A 164 -3.57 7.88 -11.93
N VAL A 165 -3.57 8.29 -10.65
CA VAL A 165 -2.70 7.70 -9.61
C VAL A 165 -3.01 6.21 -9.41
N TYR A 166 -4.29 5.85 -9.34
CA TYR A 166 -4.73 4.46 -9.19
C TYR A 166 -4.34 3.61 -10.39
N LEU A 167 -4.71 4.02 -11.61
CA LEU A 167 -4.37 3.31 -12.85
C LEU A 167 -2.86 3.15 -13.00
N TYR A 168 -2.09 4.20 -12.74
CA TYR A 168 -0.64 4.13 -12.84
C TYR A 168 -0.05 3.10 -11.86
N THR A 169 -0.51 3.09 -10.60
CA THR A 169 -0.07 2.15 -9.58
C THR A 169 -0.36 0.70 -9.97
N MET A 170 -1.54 0.44 -10.55
CA MET A 170 -1.90 -0.88 -11.07
C MET A 170 -0.96 -1.35 -12.18
N PHE A 171 -0.72 -0.50 -13.18
CA PHE A 171 0.14 -0.85 -14.30
C PHE A 171 1.58 -1.08 -13.83
N TYR A 172 2.05 -0.29 -12.87
CA TYR A 172 3.35 -0.48 -12.26
C TYR A 172 3.46 -1.85 -11.57
N ASP A 173 2.54 -2.17 -10.68
CA ASP A 173 2.52 -3.46 -9.97
C ASP A 173 2.40 -4.63 -10.96
N MET A 174 1.53 -4.51 -11.96
CA MET A 174 1.36 -5.52 -13.01
C MET A 174 2.68 -5.74 -13.79
N LEU A 175 3.35 -4.66 -14.21
CA LEU A 175 4.62 -4.74 -14.93
C LEU A 175 5.69 -5.44 -14.08
N VAL A 176 5.83 -5.05 -12.82
CA VAL A 176 6.81 -5.64 -11.90
C VAL A 176 6.50 -7.12 -11.64
N LEU A 177 5.22 -7.49 -11.50
CA LEU A 177 4.79 -8.87 -11.33
C LEU A 177 5.05 -9.72 -12.59
N VAL A 178 4.74 -9.20 -13.78
CA VAL A 178 5.01 -9.89 -15.04
C VAL A 178 6.51 -10.13 -15.21
N LEU A 179 7.35 -9.12 -14.97
CA LEU A 179 8.80 -9.25 -15.00
C LEU A 179 9.31 -10.25 -13.96
N THR A 180 8.72 -10.27 -12.77
CA THR A 180 9.04 -11.26 -11.73
C THR A 180 8.73 -12.67 -12.22
N THR A 181 7.54 -12.87 -12.79
CA THR A 181 7.09 -14.17 -13.30
C THR A 181 7.95 -14.66 -14.46
N ILE A 182 8.27 -13.80 -15.42
CA ILE A 182 9.18 -14.12 -16.54
C ILE A 182 10.58 -14.47 -16.02
N GLY A 183 11.10 -13.67 -15.08
CA GLY A 183 12.43 -13.88 -14.49
C GLY A 183 12.52 -15.22 -13.75
N LEU A 184 11.48 -15.58 -12.99
CA LEU A 184 11.36 -16.89 -12.34
C LEU A 184 11.25 -18.03 -13.36
N SER A 185 10.42 -17.88 -14.39
CA SER A 185 10.22 -18.88 -15.45
C SER A 185 11.50 -19.16 -16.25
N ARG A 186 12.34 -18.14 -16.44
CA ARG A 186 13.61 -18.24 -17.17
C ARG A 186 14.71 -18.95 -16.36
N LYS A 187 14.79 -18.69 -15.05
CA LYS A 187 15.74 -19.36 -14.13
C LYS A 187 15.21 -20.73 -13.66
N ARG A 188 14.69 -21.54 -14.60
CA ARG A 188 14.10 -22.86 -14.34
C ARG A 188 15.15 -23.80 -13.76
N SER A 189 15.17 -23.93 -12.44
CA SER A 189 15.97 -24.93 -11.72
C SER A 189 15.06 -26.06 -11.24
N SER A 190 15.53 -27.31 -11.27
CA SER A 190 14.71 -28.47 -10.86
C SER A 190 14.44 -28.54 -9.35
N CYS A 191 15.01 -27.61 -8.56
CA CYS A 191 14.85 -27.60 -7.12
C CYS A 191 13.39 -27.36 -6.68
N THR A 192 12.97 -28.12 -5.66
CA THR A 192 11.69 -27.95 -4.95
C THR A 192 11.47 -26.53 -4.42
N LEU A 193 12.55 -25.79 -4.16
CA LEU A 193 12.54 -24.36 -3.81
C LEU A 193 11.94 -23.50 -4.92
N TRP A 194 12.30 -23.75 -6.19
CA TRP A 194 11.79 -23.00 -7.35
C TRP A 194 10.28 -23.19 -7.49
N ARG A 195 9.79 -24.43 -7.36
CA ARG A 195 8.35 -24.74 -7.43
C ARG A 195 7.56 -24.04 -6.31
N ARG A 196 8.10 -23.96 -5.09
CA ARG A 196 7.48 -23.21 -3.99
C ARG A 196 7.47 -21.70 -4.25
N LEU A 197 8.59 -21.13 -4.70
CA LEU A 197 8.72 -19.71 -5.00
C LEU A 197 7.80 -19.27 -6.15
N TYR A 198 7.67 -20.12 -7.18
CA TYR A 198 6.80 -19.91 -8.33
C TYR A 198 5.32 -19.94 -7.93
N ARG A 199 4.90 -20.93 -7.14
CA ARG A 199 3.53 -21.01 -6.63
C ARG A 199 3.17 -19.83 -5.73
N GLN A 200 4.08 -19.41 -4.85
CA GLN A 200 3.89 -18.22 -4.02
C GLN A 200 3.87 -16.93 -4.85
N GLY A 201 4.71 -16.82 -5.89
CA GLY A 201 4.73 -15.67 -6.79
C GLY A 201 3.44 -15.51 -7.60
N ILE A 202 2.89 -16.62 -8.11
CA ILE A 202 1.62 -16.61 -8.85
C ILE A 202 0.43 -16.34 -7.93
N ALA A 203 0.38 -16.97 -6.76
CA ALA A 203 -0.69 -16.70 -5.79
C ALA A 203 -0.69 -15.22 -5.39
N TYR A 204 0.50 -14.65 -5.18
CA TYR A 204 0.66 -13.24 -4.92
C TYR A 204 0.17 -12.39 -6.12
N PHE A 205 0.57 -12.72 -7.35
CA PHE A 205 0.07 -12.04 -8.56
C PHE A 205 -1.46 -12.02 -8.65
N ALA A 206 -2.11 -13.16 -8.42
CA ALA A 206 -3.56 -13.27 -8.47
C ALA A 206 -4.23 -12.39 -7.41
N VAL A 207 -3.73 -12.43 -6.17
CA VAL A 207 -4.27 -11.62 -5.06
C VAL A 207 -4.08 -10.13 -5.33
N THR A 208 -2.89 -9.70 -5.76
CA THR A 208 -2.60 -8.30 -6.04
C THR A 208 -3.41 -7.80 -7.24
N PHE A 209 -3.59 -8.62 -8.28
CA PHE A 209 -4.41 -8.25 -9.43
C PHE A 209 -5.90 -8.10 -9.07
N LEU A 210 -6.45 -9.01 -8.27
CA LEU A 210 -7.83 -8.91 -7.78
C LEU A 210 -8.03 -7.70 -6.85
N ALA A 211 -7.10 -7.47 -5.92
CA ALA A 211 -7.14 -6.34 -5.01
C ALA A 211 -7.03 -5.00 -5.76
N ASN A 212 -6.24 -4.97 -6.84
CA ASN A 212 -6.16 -3.80 -7.70
C ASN A 212 -7.47 -3.63 -8.47
N ILE A 213 -8.05 -4.64 -9.15
CA ILE A 213 -9.28 -4.46 -9.95
C ILE A 213 -10.43 -3.82 -9.16
N MET A 214 -10.54 -4.10 -7.86
CA MET A 214 -11.65 -3.64 -7.02
C MET A 214 -11.89 -2.12 -7.04
N PRO A 215 -10.89 -1.24 -6.89
CA PRO A 215 -11.08 0.21 -7.04
C PRO A 215 -11.33 0.73 -8.47
N LEU A 216 -11.24 -0.10 -9.51
CA LEU A 216 -11.55 0.31 -10.89
C LEU A 216 -13.05 0.21 -11.22
N VAL A 217 -13.80 -0.60 -10.47
CA VAL A 217 -15.24 -0.87 -10.65
C VAL A 217 -16.08 -0.10 -9.66
#